data_AF-A0A093Y3I5-F1
#
_entry.id   AF-A0A093Y3I5-F1
#
_cell.length_a   1.000
_cell.length_b   1.000
_cell.length_c   1.000
_cell.angle_alpha   90.00
_cell.angle_beta   90.00
_cell.angle_gamma   90.00
#
_symmetry.space_group_name_H-M   'P 1'
#
loop_
_entity.id
_entity.type
_entity.pdbx_description
1 polymer ?
#
loop_
_entity_poly.entity_id
_entity_poly.type
_entity_poly.pdbx_seq_one_letter_code
_entity_poly.pdbx_strand_id
1 'polypeptide(L)'
;MPIISCLRSSIVGRWNMLLLHILVFVYALRGIDAFILFPASSVVNYTQACGLALSTNVTACGAVVAAFNPNETYNQTTLETFCTLDCNAALVKWTQDVSSSCDGVTYVDDTGAILPLSAIPSLVSYNFNQTCLVSGSDYCNIVLRNLTASISDNSTTTVVCDDCFL
;
A
#
# COMPACT_ATOMS: atom_id res chain seq x y z
N MET A 1 55.04 26.88 -38.58
CA MET A 1 54.12 25.85 -39.12
C MET A 1 54.71 24.50 -38.71
N PRO A 2 54.06 23.72 -37.81
CA PRO A 2 52.82 22.95 -38.06
C PRO A 2 51.72 23.18 -36.98
N ILE A 3 50.43 23.20 -37.34
CA ILE A 3 49.39 22.14 -37.41
C ILE A 3 48.97 21.55 -36.06
N ILE A 4 47.72 21.92 -35.74
CA ILE A 4 46.81 21.59 -34.63
C ILE A 4 46.69 20.08 -34.38
N SER A 5 46.78 19.69 -33.10
CA SER A 5 46.24 18.43 -32.59
C SER A 5 45.15 18.74 -31.56
N CYS A 6 43.90 18.82 -32.03
CA CYS A 6 42.72 18.60 -31.21
C CYS A 6 42.34 17.13 -31.36
N LEU A 7 42.51 16.30 -30.32
CA LEU A 7 41.61 15.17 -30.00
C LEU A 7 42.12 14.37 -28.79
N ARG A 8 41.48 14.57 -27.63
CA ARG A 8 41.30 13.63 -26.48
C ARG A 8 40.71 14.50 -25.35
N SER A 9 39.65 14.16 -24.63
CA SER A 9 38.99 12.88 -24.39
C SER A 9 37.65 13.18 -23.71
N SER A 10 36.51 12.85 -24.33
CA SER A 10 35.15 13.08 -23.77
C SER A 10 34.47 11.79 -23.28
N ILE A 11 35.22 10.73 -23.02
CA ILE A 11 34.64 9.37 -22.89
C ILE A 11 34.44 8.94 -21.42
N VAL A 12 35.10 9.58 -20.45
CA VAL A 12 35.13 9.08 -19.06
C VAL A 12 33.90 9.51 -18.22
N GLY A 13 33.23 10.61 -18.57
CA GLY A 13 32.09 11.14 -17.78
C GLY A 13 30.74 10.44 -18.00
N ARG A 14 30.59 9.69 -19.09
CA ARG A 14 29.29 9.16 -19.54
C ARG A 14 28.94 7.79 -18.94
N TRP A 15 29.94 7.03 -18.51
CA TRP A 15 29.78 5.73 -17.87
C TRP A 15 29.41 5.83 -16.38
N ASN A 16 29.87 6.90 -15.71
CA ASN A 16 29.64 7.12 -14.29
C ASN A 16 28.18 7.54 -13.98
N MET A 17 27.53 8.25 -14.92
CA MET A 17 26.10 8.59 -14.80
C MET A 17 25.19 7.37 -14.95
N LEU A 18 25.44 6.47 -15.92
CA LEU A 18 24.64 5.26 -16.11
C LEU A 18 24.68 4.33 -14.89
N LEU A 19 25.84 4.17 -14.26
CA LEU A 19 26.00 3.42 -13.01
C LEU A 19 25.24 4.05 -11.83
N LEU A 20 25.22 5.38 -11.73
CA LEU A 20 24.47 6.08 -10.69
C LEU A 20 22.95 5.92 -10.85
N HIS A 21 22.44 5.97 -12.09
CA HIS A 21 21.01 5.77 -12.37
C HIS A 21 20.57 4.33 -12.10
N ILE A 22 21.40 3.34 -12.46
CA ILE A 22 21.14 1.92 -12.14
C ILE A 22 21.14 1.72 -10.62
N LEU A 23 22.09 2.30 -9.89
CA LEU A 23 22.13 2.21 -8.43
C LEU A 23 20.91 2.89 -7.79
N VAL A 24 20.48 4.07 -8.23
CA VAL A 24 19.25 4.72 -7.73
C VAL A 24 18.00 3.88 -8.03
N PHE A 25 17.91 3.27 -9.22
CA PHE A 25 16.81 2.36 -9.57
C PHE A 25 16.81 1.10 -8.70
N VAL A 26 17.99 0.58 -8.33
CA VAL A 26 18.15 -0.59 -7.45
C VAL A 26 17.92 -0.24 -5.97
N TYR A 27 18.27 0.96 -5.52
CA TYR A 27 17.97 1.43 -4.16
C TYR A 27 16.50 1.81 -3.96
N ALA A 28 15.76 2.10 -5.03
CA ALA A 28 14.30 2.19 -4.98
C ALA A 28 13.60 0.83 -4.84
N LEU A 29 14.32 -0.30 -5.06
CA LEU A 29 13.82 -1.66 -4.84
C LEU A 29 14.07 -2.16 -3.41
N ARG A 30 14.08 -1.26 -2.40
CA ARG A 30 13.99 -1.73 -1.01
C ARG A 30 12.66 -2.48 -0.88
N GLY A 31 12.76 -3.75 -0.52
CA GLY A 31 11.70 -4.75 -0.63
C GLY A 31 10.33 -4.23 -0.20
N ILE A 32 9.48 -3.99 -1.18
CA ILE A 32 8.05 -4.10 -1.03
C ILE A 32 7.77 -5.59 -0.94
N ASP A 33 7.87 -6.13 0.27
CA ASP A 33 7.44 -7.50 0.55
C ASP A 33 5.96 -7.56 0.17
N ALA A 34 5.61 -8.25 -0.90
CA ALA A 34 4.22 -8.38 -1.33
C ALA A 34 3.44 -9.32 -0.41
N PHE A 35 2.12 -9.36 -0.54
CA PHE A 35 1.30 -10.34 0.17
C PHE A 35 0.41 -11.17 -0.75
N ILE A 36 0.21 -12.41 -0.31
CA ILE A 36 -0.81 -13.33 -0.79
C ILE A 36 -1.61 -13.73 0.44
N LEU A 37 -2.88 -13.33 0.52
CA LEU A 37 -3.72 -13.71 1.66
C LEU A 37 -4.13 -15.17 1.61
N PHE A 38 -4.41 -15.68 0.41
CA PHE A 38 -4.86 -17.03 0.18
C PHE A 38 -3.85 -17.76 -0.70
N PRO A 39 -2.94 -18.57 -0.16
CA PRO A 39 -2.15 -19.43 -1.01
C PRO A 39 -3.08 -20.33 -1.83
N ALA A 40 -2.72 -20.63 -3.08
CA ALA A 40 -3.57 -21.43 -3.97
C ALA A 40 -3.98 -22.79 -3.36
N SER A 41 -3.18 -23.33 -2.45
CA SER A 41 -3.46 -24.57 -1.71
C SER A 41 -4.56 -24.46 -0.65
N SER A 42 -4.86 -23.26 -0.12
CA SER A 42 -5.90 -23.07 0.89
C SER A 42 -7.27 -22.76 0.29
N VAL A 43 -7.35 -22.52 -1.02
CA VAL A 43 -8.60 -22.28 -1.72
C VAL A 43 -9.27 -23.62 -2.02
N VAL A 44 -10.34 -23.93 -1.29
CA VAL A 44 -11.14 -25.14 -1.48
C VAL A 44 -12.56 -24.78 -1.89
N ASN A 45 -13.16 -25.57 -2.79
CA ASN A 45 -14.60 -25.52 -3.08
C ASN A 45 -15.10 -24.24 -3.81
N TYR A 46 -14.30 -23.67 -4.72
CA TYR A 46 -14.69 -22.54 -5.58
C TYR A 46 -14.34 -22.81 -7.05
N THR A 47 -14.84 -21.98 -7.97
CA THR A 47 -14.42 -22.03 -9.37
C THR A 47 -12.91 -21.76 -9.47
N GLN A 48 -12.25 -22.34 -10.48
CA GLN A 48 -10.82 -22.12 -10.68
C GLN A 48 -10.50 -20.63 -10.85
N ALA A 49 -11.36 -19.86 -11.53
CA ALA A 49 -11.21 -18.42 -11.69
C ALA A 49 -11.27 -17.67 -10.34
N CYS A 50 -12.24 -17.99 -9.48
CA CYS A 50 -12.34 -17.39 -8.16
C CYS A 50 -11.11 -17.69 -7.30
N GLY A 51 -10.66 -18.95 -7.30
CA GLY A 51 -9.48 -19.34 -6.54
C GLY A 51 -8.20 -18.64 -6.97
N LEU A 52 -8.01 -18.46 -8.28
CA LEU A 52 -6.89 -17.70 -8.82
C LEU A 52 -6.98 -16.22 -8.45
N ALA A 53 -8.16 -15.61 -8.53
CA ALA A 53 -8.35 -14.21 -8.15
C ALA A 53 -8.01 -13.98 -6.66
N LEU A 54 -8.51 -14.85 -5.76
CA LEU A 54 -8.20 -14.79 -4.33
C LEU A 54 -6.72 -14.99 -4.02
N SER A 55 -6.04 -15.84 -4.79
CA SER A 55 -4.63 -16.17 -4.58
C SER A 55 -3.65 -15.22 -5.25
N THR A 56 -4.16 -14.10 -5.79
CA THR A 56 -3.34 -13.09 -6.46
C THR A 56 -2.34 -12.47 -5.49
N ASN A 57 -1.07 -12.38 -5.90
CA ASN A 57 -0.05 -11.67 -5.16
C ASN A 57 -0.12 -10.16 -5.46
N VAL A 58 -0.42 -9.33 -4.46
CA VAL A 58 -0.56 -7.88 -4.62
C VAL A 58 0.81 -7.21 -4.47
N THR A 59 1.61 -7.25 -5.53
CA THR A 59 3.03 -6.86 -5.47
C THR A 59 3.29 -5.36 -5.38
N ALA A 60 2.31 -4.52 -5.68
CA ALA A 60 2.44 -3.07 -5.54
C ALA A 60 2.29 -2.61 -4.07
N CYS A 61 1.87 -3.49 -3.18
CA CYS A 61 1.69 -3.22 -1.76
C CYS A 61 2.76 -3.95 -0.94
N GLY A 62 3.12 -3.36 0.21
CA GLY A 62 3.87 -4.07 1.24
C GLY A 62 2.96 -5.00 2.07
N ALA A 63 3.53 -6.04 2.67
CA ALA A 63 2.78 -7.08 3.38
C ALA A 63 2.07 -6.54 4.63
N VAL A 64 2.58 -5.43 5.16
CA VAL A 64 1.96 -4.67 6.26
C VAL A 64 0.55 -4.20 5.89
N VAL A 65 0.28 -3.91 4.61
CA VAL A 65 -1.03 -3.41 4.15
C VAL A 65 -2.16 -4.41 4.42
N ALA A 66 -1.88 -5.71 4.29
CA ALA A 66 -2.84 -6.76 4.62
C ALA A 66 -3.26 -6.77 6.10
N ALA A 67 -2.41 -6.23 6.98
CA ALA A 67 -2.62 -6.18 8.42
C ALA A 67 -3.08 -4.80 8.91
N PHE A 68 -3.29 -3.82 8.01
CA PHE A 68 -3.78 -2.52 8.42
C PHE A 68 -5.12 -2.62 9.14
N ASN A 69 -5.20 -1.92 10.26
CA ASN A 69 -6.38 -1.80 11.09
C ASN A 69 -6.61 -0.31 11.39
N PRO A 70 -7.76 0.26 11.02
CA PRO A 70 -8.03 1.69 11.21
C PRO A 70 -8.06 2.12 12.68
N ASN A 71 -8.22 1.17 13.61
CA ASN A 71 -8.23 1.44 15.05
C ASN A 71 -6.82 1.45 15.67
N GLU A 72 -5.79 1.03 14.93
CA GLU A 72 -4.40 1.06 15.37
C GLU A 72 -3.72 2.36 14.95
N THR A 73 -2.66 2.72 15.65
CA THR A 73 -1.83 3.87 15.25
C THR A 73 -0.53 3.44 14.61
N TYR A 74 -0.24 4.04 13.46
CA TYR A 74 0.99 3.84 12.71
C TYR A 74 1.88 5.08 12.80
N ASN A 75 3.19 4.89 12.64
CA ASN A 75 4.13 6.01 12.57
C ASN A 75 4.18 6.57 11.14
N GLN A 76 4.69 7.79 10.99
CA GLN A 76 4.74 8.49 9.71
C GLN A 76 5.53 7.70 8.65
N THR A 77 6.68 7.13 9.03
CA THR A 77 7.50 6.33 8.11
C THR A 77 6.73 5.14 7.53
N THR A 78 5.96 4.42 8.35
CA THR A 78 5.12 3.30 7.90
C THR A 78 4.06 3.80 6.92
N LEU A 79 3.36 4.88 7.25
CA LEU A 79 2.31 5.41 6.39
C LEU A 79 2.87 5.91 5.05
N GLU A 80 3.94 6.69 5.05
CA GLU A 80 4.61 7.16 3.83
C GLU A 80 5.14 6.01 2.95
N THR A 81 5.61 4.92 3.58
CA THR A 81 6.15 3.77 2.86
C THR A 81 5.05 2.96 2.16
N PHE A 82 3.89 2.79 2.80
CA PHE A 82 2.88 1.83 2.34
C PHE A 82 1.62 2.48 1.76
N CYS A 83 1.29 3.71 2.13
CA CYS A 83 0.13 4.46 1.63
C CYS A 83 0.43 5.10 0.26
N THR A 84 0.67 4.26 -0.75
CA THR A 84 1.01 4.70 -2.10
C THR A 84 -0.18 4.60 -3.04
N LEU A 85 -0.18 5.44 -4.09
CA LEU A 85 -1.21 5.40 -5.13
C LEU A 85 -1.18 4.08 -5.90
N ASP A 86 0.00 3.51 -6.14
CA ASP A 86 0.15 2.23 -6.84
C ASP A 86 -0.42 1.07 -6.02
N CYS A 87 -0.21 1.06 -4.70
CA CYS A 87 -0.83 0.07 -3.82
C CYS A 87 -2.35 0.21 -3.82
N ASN A 88 -2.88 1.43 -3.71
CA ASN A 88 -4.33 1.67 -3.78
C ASN A 88 -4.93 1.14 -5.10
N ALA A 89 -4.31 1.47 -6.24
CA ALA A 89 -4.76 0.99 -7.55
C ALA A 89 -4.74 -0.54 -7.65
N ALA A 90 -3.71 -1.18 -7.09
CA ALA A 90 -3.61 -2.64 -7.06
C ALA A 90 -4.69 -3.28 -6.17
N LEU A 91 -5.02 -2.70 -5.01
CA LEU A 91 -6.11 -3.15 -4.15
C LEU A 91 -7.48 -3.02 -4.81
N VAL A 92 -7.73 -1.88 -5.49
CA VAL A 92 -8.96 -1.67 -6.28
C VAL A 92 -9.09 -2.74 -7.36
N LYS A 93 -8.00 -2.98 -8.11
CA LYS A 93 -7.98 -4.02 -9.15
C LYS A 93 -8.23 -5.40 -8.57
N TRP A 94 -7.53 -5.76 -7.49
CA TRP A 94 -7.70 -7.06 -6.85
C TRP A 94 -9.14 -7.27 -6.34
N THR A 95 -9.74 -6.23 -5.75
CA THR A 95 -11.15 -6.24 -5.33
C THR A 95 -12.10 -6.48 -6.49
N GLN A 96 -11.88 -5.82 -7.64
CA GLN A 96 -12.70 -6.03 -8.86
C GLN A 96 -12.52 -7.43 -9.44
N ASP A 97 -11.29 -7.93 -9.51
CA ASP A 97 -10.96 -9.25 -10.05
C ASP A 97 -11.61 -10.36 -9.19
N VAL A 98 -11.57 -10.23 -7.86
CA VAL A 98 -12.28 -11.15 -6.95
C VAL A 98 -13.79 -11.00 -7.06
N SER A 99 -14.33 -9.78 -7.06
CA SER A 99 -15.78 -9.57 -7.14
C SER A 99 -16.38 -10.13 -8.42
N SER A 100 -15.67 -10.05 -9.55
CA SER A 100 -16.14 -10.60 -10.82
C SER A 100 -15.97 -12.11 -10.91
N SER A 101 -14.87 -12.66 -10.38
CA SER A 101 -14.56 -14.10 -10.49
C SER A 101 -15.27 -14.95 -9.44
N CYS A 102 -15.62 -14.36 -8.31
CA CYS A 102 -16.24 -15.02 -7.14
C CYS A 102 -17.69 -14.58 -6.91
N ASP A 103 -18.37 -14.04 -7.94
CA ASP A 103 -19.77 -13.60 -7.78
C ASP A 103 -20.68 -14.74 -7.29
N GLY A 104 -21.55 -14.42 -6.34
CA GLY A 104 -22.44 -15.39 -5.67
C GLY A 104 -21.75 -16.41 -4.77
N VAL A 105 -20.43 -16.36 -4.60
CA VAL A 105 -19.68 -17.30 -3.75
C VAL A 105 -19.50 -16.73 -2.34
N THR A 106 -19.82 -17.54 -1.34
CA THR A 106 -19.74 -17.15 0.08
C THR A 106 -18.72 -17.98 0.87
N TYR A 107 -18.28 -17.44 1.99
CA TYR A 107 -17.53 -18.15 3.03
C TYR A 107 -18.17 -17.92 4.40
N VAL A 108 -17.82 -18.78 5.36
CA VAL A 108 -18.18 -18.61 6.76
C VAL A 108 -16.96 -18.05 7.47
N ASP A 109 -17.10 -16.89 8.12
CA ASP A 109 -16.00 -16.29 8.88
C ASP A 109 -15.82 -16.97 10.25
N ASP A 110 -14.81 -16.52 11.00
CA ASP A 110 -14.50 -17.06 12.33
C ASP A 110 -15.62 -16.83 13.37
N THR A 111 -16.57 -15.93 13.09
CA THR A 111 -17.74 -15.66 13.93
C THR A 111 -18.96 -16.52 13.54
N GLY A 112 -18.85 -17.30 12.46
CA GLY A 112 -19.95 -18.09 11.91
C GLY A 112 -20.86 -17.31 10.97
N ALA A 113 -20.51 -16.06 10.61
CA ALA A 113 -21.27 -15.25 9.67
C ALA A 113 -21.01 -15.70 8.23
N ILE A 114 -22.08 -15.77 7.42
CA ILE A 114 -21.98 -16.06 5.99
C ILE A 114 -21.77 -14.73 5.25
N LEU A 115 -20.61 -14.60 4.61
CA LEU A 115 -20.22 -13.39 3.89
C LEU A 115 -19.84 -13.72 2.44
N PRO A 116 -20.06 -12.80 1.49
CA PRO A 116 -19.54 -12.97 0.14
C PRO A 116 -18.01 -12.95 0.17
N LEU A 117 -17.35 -13.76 -0.66
CA LEU A 117 -15.88 -13.76 -0.74
C LEU A 117 -15.29 -12.40 -1.12
N SER A 118 -16.05 -11.59 -1.87
CA SER A 118 -15.68 -10.21 -2.19
C SER A 118 -15.55 -9.31 -0.97
N ALA A 119 -16.12 -9.69 0.19
CA ALA A 119 -15.96 -8.94 1.44
C ALA A 119 -14.49 -8.91 1.90
N ILE A 120 -13.69 -9.93 1.59
CA ILE A 120 -12.30 -10.00 2.05
C ILE A 120 -11.42 -8.91 1.42
N PRO A 121 -11.27 -8.81 0.09
CA PRO A 121 -10.50 -7.72 -0.51
C PRO A 121 -11.14 -6.34 -0.26
N SER A 122 -12.47 -6.29 -0.09
CA SER A 122 -13.16 -5.06 0.28
C SER A 122 -12.75 -4.57 1.66
N LEU A 123 -12.62 -5.47 2.64
CA LEU A 123 -12.16 -5.14 3.99
C LEU A 123 -10.72 -4.62 3.98
N VAL A 124 -9.82 -5.27 3.24
CA VAL A 124 -8.43 -4.82 3.11
C VAL A 124 -8.37 -3.42 2.46
N SER A 125 -9.12 -3.21 1.39
CA SER A 125 -9.21 -1.91 0.72
C SER A 125 -9.80 -0.83 1.62
N TYR A 126 -10.84 -1.17 2.40
CA TYR A 126 -11.44 -0.27 3.37
C TYR A 126 -10.43 0.14 4.45
N ASN A 127 -9.78 -0.84 5.09
CA ASN A 127 -8.77 -0.58 6.11
C ASN A 127 -7.62 0.27 5.57
N PHE A 128 -7.13 -0.04 4.36
CA PHE A 128 -6.13 0.78 3.70
C PHE A 128 -6.60 2.24 3.54
N ASN A 129 -7.79 2.46 3.00
CA ASN A 129 -8.31 3.81 2.78
C ASN A 129 -8.48 4.60 4.08
N GLN A 130 -8.91 3.95 5.15
CA GLN A 130 -9.06 4.58 6.46
C GLN A 130 -7.70 4.87 7.10
N THR A 131 -6.78 3.91 7.10
CA THR A 131 -5.42 4.07 7.66
C THR A 131 -4.61 5.13 6.91
N CYS A 132 -4.76 5.19 5.59
CA CYS A 132 -4.05 6.09 4.70
C CYS A 132 -4.77 7.41 4.44
N LEU A 133 -5.85 7.70 5.17
CA LEU A 133 -6.58 8.96 5.04
C LEU A 133 -5.65 10.13 5.41
N VAL A 134 -5.63 11.14 4.55
CA VAL A 134 -4.85 12.36 4.73
C VAL A 134 -5.77 13.57 4.80
N SER A 135 -5.43 14.52 5.66
CA SER A 135 -5.98 15.87 5.65
C SER A 135 -4.84 16.84 5.39
N GLY A 136 -4.89 17.53 4.24
CA GLY A 136 -3.76 18.31 3.75
C GLY A 136 -2.52 17.44 3.50
N SER A 137 -1.48 17.62 4.31
CA SER A 137 -0.24 16.83 4.26
C SER A 137 -0.13 15.78 5.36
N ASP A 138 -1.06 15.76 6.31
CA ASP A 138 -0.94 14.95 7.52
C ASP A 138 -1.87 13.74 7.46
N TYR A 139 -1.37 12.58 7.89
CA TYR A 139 -2.19 11.39 8.02
C TYR A 139 -3.14 11.53 9.21
N CYS A 140 -4.43 11.29 8.98
CA CYS A 140 -5.46 11.39 10.00
C CYS A 140 -5.23 10.45 11.18
N ASN A 141 -4.62 9.30 10.93
CA ASN A 141 -4.18 8.37 11.97
C ASN A 141 -3.21 9.01 12.99
N ILE A 142 -2.35 9.92 12.55
CA ILE A 142 -1.40 10.65 13.38
C ILE A 142 -2.07 11.84 14.06
N VAL A 143 -2.90 12.59 13.31
CA VAL A 143 -3.65 13.75 13.83
C VAL A 143 -4.52 13.32 15.01
N LEU A 144 -5.31 12.25 14.85
CA LEU A 144 -6.20 11.75 15.90
C LEU A 144 -5.43 11.26 17.14
N ARG A 145 -4.27 10.60 16.96
CA ARG A 145 -3.40 10.22 18.09
C ARG A 145 -2.96 11.46 18.87
N ASN A 146 -2.45 12.47 18.17
CA ASN A 146 -1.92 13.67 18.81
C ASN A 146 -3.03 14.44 19.55
N LEU A 147 -4.24 14.51 18.96
CA LEU A 147 -5.40 15.10 19.62
C LEU A 147 -5.78 14.35 20.90
N THR A 148 -5.84 13.02 20.85
CA THR A 148 -6.14 12.19 22.03
C THR A 148 -5.13 12.42 23.16
N ALA A 149 -3.84 12.50 22.83
CA ALA A 149 -2.79 12.83 23.80
C ALA A 149 -2.94 14.24 24.39
N SER A 150 -3.34 15.24 23.58
CA SER A 150 -3.54 16.60 24.09
C SER A 150 -4.78 16.77 24.97
N ILE A 151 -5.83 15.98 24.73
CA ILE A 151 -7.06 16.00 25.55
C ILE A 151 -6.79 15.39 26.94
N SER A 152 -5.93 14.38 27.04
CA SER A 152 -5.52 13.83 28.34
C SER A 152 -4.71 14.82 29.19
N ASP A 153 -4.06 15.79 28.57
CA ASP A 153 -3.20 16.80 29.21
C ASP A 153 -3.92 18.14 29.42
N ASN A 154 -5.21 18.16 29.82
CA ASN A 154 -5.98 19.37 30.22
C ASN A 154 -5.63 20.66 29.43
N SER A 155 -5.47 20.55 28.11
CA SER A 155 -5.12 21.66 27.25
C SER A 155 -6.38 22.12 26.54
N THR A 156 -6.75 23.38 26.72
CA THR A 156 -7.84 24.04 26.02
C THR A 156 -7.50 24.19 24.54
N THR A 157 -7.57 23.11 23.77
CA THR A 157 -7.31 23.15 22.34
C THR A 157 -8.60 23.40 21.58
N THR A 158 -8.59 24.49 20.82
CA THR A 158 -9.51 24.82 19.73
C THR A 158 -9.87 23.58 18.92
N VAL A 159 -11.16 23.37 18.68
CA VAL A 159 -11.68 22.34 17.76
C VAL A 159 -11.10 22.61 16.39
N VAL A 160 -10.07 21.87 16.00
CA VAL A 160 -9.63 21.82 14.61
C VAL A 160 -10.68 20.96 13.91
N CYS A 161 -11.51 21.60 13.09
CA CYS A 161 -12.34 20.90 12.12
C CYS A 161 -11.41 20.33 11.06
N ASP A 162 -10.82 19.16 11.35
CA ASP A 162 -9.96 18.45 10.43
C ASP A 162 -10.80 17.42 9.67
N ASP A 163 -10.50 17.20 8.38
CA ASP A 163 -11.20 16.23 7.51
C ASP A 163 -11.03 14.77 7.99
N CYS A 164 -10.34 14.58 9.11
CA CYS A 164 -10.09 13.33 9.81
C CYS A 164 -11.28 12.81 10.64
N PHE A 165 -12.38 13.56 10.70
CA PHE A 165 -13.65 13.14 11.28
C PHE A 165 -14.70 12.96 10.18
N LEU A 166 -14.64 11.85 9.44
CA LEU A 166 -15.72 11.41 8.55
C LEU A 166 -16.57 10.33 9.20
#